data_AF-A0A4Q7FVJ0-F1
#
_entry.id   AF-A0A4Q7FVJ0-F1
#
_cell.length_a   1.000
_cell.length_b   1.000
_cell.length_c   1.000
_cell.angle_alpha   90.00
_cell.angle_beta   90.00
_cell.angle_gamma   90.00
#
_symmetry.space_group_name_H-M   'P 1'
#
loop_
_entity.id
_entity.type
_entity.pdbx_description
1 polymer ?
#
loop_
_entity_poly.entity_id
_entity_poly.type
_entity_poly.pdbx_seq_one_letter_code
_entity_poly.pdbx_strand_id
1 'polypeptide(L)'
;MAESFGNSLTLVEVTSDDGAVPTKQTWPALAKPSQALTLVLAAVPEGWTAEVVPVVLSEKQQRVIEQLKLEPGEVYKLAPK
;
A
#
# COMPACT_ATOMS: atom_id res chain seq x y z
N MET A 1 -9.76 21.41 -9.00
CA MET A 1 -10.67 20.61 -8.16
C MET A 1 -9.82 19.52 -7.55
N ALA A 2 -9.70 19.45 -6.22
CA ALA A 2 -8.93 18.38 -5.60
C ALA A 2 -9.79 17.11 -5.65
N GLU A 3 -9.34 16.10 -6.41
CA GLU A 3 -9.98 14.79 -6.38
C GLU A 3 -9.75 14.17 -5.01
N SER A 4 -10.84 13.72 -4.36
CA SER A 4 -10.75 12.98 -3.11
C SER A 4 -9.98 11.66 -3.33
N PHE A 5 -9.11 11.33 -2.37
CA PHE A 5 -8.38 10.06 -2.31
C PHE A 5 -9.31 8.84 -2.32
N GLY A 6 -10.58 9.01 -1.95
CA GLY A 6 -11.52 7.91 -1.74
C GLY A 6 -11.34 7.25 -0.39
N ASN A 7 -12.28 6.39 -0.03
CA ASN A 7 -12.27 5.66 1.25
C ASN A 7 -12.08 4.15 1.05
N SER A 8 -11.53 3.79 -0.11
CA SER A 8 -11.27 2.41 -0.50
C SER A 8 -9.87 2.03 -0.06
N LEU A 9 -9.74 0.87 0.56
CA LEU A 9 -8.46 0.31 0.93
C LEU A 9 -7.85 -0.42 -0.27
N THR A 10 -6.65 0.00 -0.68
CA THR A 10 -5.87 -0.64 -1.73
C THR A 10 -4.59 -1.20 -1.13
N LEU A 11 -4.25 -2.45 -1.47
CA LEU A 11 -2.94 -3.02 -1.16
C LEU A 11 -2.00 -2.84 -2.34
N VAL A 12 -0.80 -2.37 -2.04
CA VAL A 12 0.29 -2.24 -3.00
C VAL A 12 1.44 -3.13 -2.55
N GLU A 13 1.92 -3.99 -3.43
CA GLU A 13 3.18 -4.69 -3.22
C GLU A 13 4.29 -3.83 -3.81
N VAL A 14 5.38 -3.70 -3.06
CA VAL A 14 6.59 -3.06 -3.55
C VAL A 14 7.72 -4.05 -3.56
N THR A 15 8.50 -4.03 -4.64
CA THR A 15 9.63 -4.93 -4.84
C THR A 15 10.90 -4.12 -5.02
N SER A 16 11.91 -4.45 -4.24
CA SER A 16 13.28 -3.95 -4.39
C SER A 16 14.18 -5.03 -4.97
N ASP A 17 14.89 -4.68 -6.03
CA ASP A 17 15.89 -5.53 -6.68
C ASP A 17 17.33 -5.23 -6.18
N ASP A 18 17.48 -4.37 -5.17
CA ASP A 18 18.77 -3.84 -4.70
C ASP A 18 19.65 -4.89 -3.96
N GLY A 19 19.27 -6.17 -3.97
CA GLY A 19 19.98 -7.25 -3.27
C GLY A 19 19.89 -8.62 -3.96
N ALA A 20 20.68 -9.58 -3.48
CA ALA A 20 20.75 -10.94 -4.04
C ALA A 20 19.43 -11.72 -3.95
N VAL A 21 18.49 -11.28 -3.10
CA VAL A 21 17.13 -11.81 -3.01
C VAL A 21 16.17 -10.61 -3.09
N PRO A 22 15.20 -10.63 -4.03
CA PRO A 22 14.24 -9.54 -4.18
C PRO A 22 13.43 -9.38 -2.89
N THR A 23 13.42 -8.16 -2.35
CA THR A 23 12.68 -7.85 -1.13
C THR A 23 11.29 -7.36 -1.50
N LYS A 24 10.27 -8.13 -1.11
CA LYS A 24 8.86 -7.78 -1.29
C LYS A 24 8.28 -7.24 0.00
N GLN A 25 7.49 -6.17 -0.09
CA GLN A 25 6.76 -5.61 1.04
C GLN A 25 5.33 -5.26 0.61
N THR A 26 4.38 -5.42 1.52
CA THR A 26 2.99 -5.04 1.26
C THR A 26 2.63 -3.78 2.04
N TRP A 27 2.04 -2.82 1.35
CA TRP A 27 1.69 -1.51 1.86
C TRP A 27 0.20 -1.24 1.62
N PRO A 28 -0.64 -1.24 2.66
CA PRO A 28 -1.99 -0.70 2.60
C PRO A 28 -1.98 0.82 2.43
N ALA A 29 -2.84 1.28 1.54
CA ALA A 29 -3.12 2.69 1.28
C ALA A 29 -4.64 2.91 1.31
N LEU A 30 -5.10 3.91 2.07
CA LEU A 30 -6.50 4.33 2.02
C LEU A 30 -6.70 5.33 0.88
N ALA A 31 -6.67 4.82 -0.35
CA ALA A 31 -6.84 5.59 -1.57
C ALA A 31 -7.32 4.70 -2.72
N LYS A 32 -7.90 5.31 -3.76
CA LYS A 32 -8.19 4.64 -5.04
C LYS A 32 -6.90 4.02 -5.63
N PRO A 33 -6.99 2.92 -6.40
CA PRO A 33 -5.81 2.20 -6.89
C PRO A 33 -4.76 3.06 -7.59
N SER A 34 -5.19 3.97 -8.47
CA SER A 34 -4.30 4.87 -9.21
C SER A 34 -3.56 5.86 -8.29
N GLN A 35 -4.18 6.28 -7.18
CA GLN A 35 -3.57 7.20 -6.21
C GLN A 35 -2.72 6.43 -5.19
N ALA A 36 -3.15 5.24 -4.80
CA ALA A 36 -2.42 4.35 -3.89
C ALA A 36 -1.00 4.04 -4.39
N LEU A 37 -0.85 3.73 -5.69
CA LEU A 37 0.46 3.51 -6.30
C LEU A 37 1.39 4.71 -6.10
N THR A 38 0.91 5.92 -6.41
CA THR A 38 1.69 7.14 -6.25
C THR A 38 2.08 7.40 -4.81
N LEU A 39 1.15 7.22 -3.87
CA LEU A 39 1.41 7.43 -2.45
C LEU A 39 2.43 6.44 -1.91
N VAL A 40 2.33 5.17 -2.30
CA VAL A 40 3.26 4.13 -1.87
C VAL A 40 4.64 4.35 -2.49
N LEU A 41 4.72 4.67 -3.79
CA LEU A 41 5.99 5.02 -4.43
C LEU A 41 6.68 6.23 -3.79
N ALA A 42 5.92 7.21 -3.30
CA ALA A 42 6.46 8.37 -2.60
C ALA A 42 6.97 8.04 -1.18
N ALA A 43 6.52 6.93 -0.59
CA ALA A 43 6.87 6.53 0.78
C ALA A 43 8.00 5.48 0.85
N VAL A 44 8.29 4.81 -0.26
CA VAL A 44 9.37 3.81 -0.35
C VAL A 44 10.66 4.44 -0.88
N PRO A 45 11.84 3.84 -0.62
CA PRO A 45 13.09 4.34 -1.17
C PRO A 45 13.08 4.33 -2.70
N GLU A 46 13.91 5.19 -3.29
CA GLU A 46 14.13 5.21 -4.74
C GLU A 46 14.65 3.85 -5.24
N GLY A 47 14.31 3.48 -6.48
CA GLY A 47 14.68 2.19 -7.08
C GLY A 47 13.73 1.04 -6.76
N TRP A 48 12.69 1.27 -5.96
CA TRP A 48 11.62 0.29 -5.71
C TRP A 48 10.55 0.36 -6.80
N THR A 49 9.97 -0.78 -7.13
CA THR A 49 8.80 -0.89 -8.01
C THR A 49 7.55 -1.14 -7.19
N ALA A 50 6.38 -0.72 -7.67
CA ALA A 50 5.10 -0.85 -6.98
C ALA A 50 4.02 -1.41 -7.92
N GLU A 51 3.24 -2.37 -7.43
CA GLU A 51 2.09 -2.94 -8.12
C GLU A 51 0.87 -3.03 -7.21
N VAL A 52 -0.33 -2.79 -7.75
CA VAL A 52 -1.58 -3.03 -7.00
C VAL A 52 -1.82 -4.52 -6.92
N VAL A 53 -1.97 -5.04 -5.71
CA VAL A 53 -2.31 -6.45 -5.52
C VAL A 53 -3.82 -6.61 -5.61
N PRO A 54 -4.37 -7.36 -6.59
CA PRO A 54 -5.79 -7.62 -6.71
C PRO A 54 -6.23 -8.71 -5.71
N VAL A 55 -5.88 -8.56 -4.44
CA VAL A 55 -6.24 -9.49 -3.38
C VAL A 55 -7.51 -9.02 -2.69
N VAL A 56 -8.47 -9.92 -2.57
CA VAL A 56 -9.60 -9.73 -1.65
C VAL A 56 -9.07 -9.96 -0.25
N LEU A 57 -8.93 -8.87 0.51
CA LEU A 57 -8.56 -8.94 1.92
C LEU A 57 -9.55 -9.83 2.67
N SER A 58 -9.03 -10.75 3.47
CA SER A 58 -9.88 -11.47 4.43
C SER A 58 -10.46 -10.47 5.45
N GLU A 59 -11.66 -10.74 5.97
CA GLU A 59 -12.32 -9.88 6.97
C GLU A 59 -11.41 -9.57 8.17
N LYS A 60 -10.57 -10.53 8.56
CA LYS A 60 -9.59 -10.36 9.63
C LYS A 60 -8.52 -9.31 9.28
N GLN A 61 -7.99 -9.35 8.05
CA GLN A 61 -7.01 -8.35 7.61
C GLN A 61 -7.66 -6.98 7.44
N GLN A 62 -8.89 -6.94 6.91
CA GLN A 62 -9.65 -5.70 6.81
C GLN A 62 -9.84 -5.05 8.18
N ARG A 63 -10.27 -5.82 9.20
CA ARG A 63 -10.41 -5.33 10.58
C ARG A 63 -9.10 -4.86 11.20
N VAL A 64 -7.96 -5.49 10.88
CA VAL A 64 -6.65 -5.03 11.37
C VAL A 64 -6.32 -3.67 10.74
N ILE A 65 -6.61 -3.49 9.46
CA ILE A 65 -6.31 -2.25 8.75
C ILE A 65 -7.29 -1.13 9.13
N GLU A 66 -8.57 -1.45 9.36
CA GLU A 66 -9.54 -0.50 9.93
C GLU A 66 -9.12 -0.02 11.33
N GLN A 67 -8.48 -0.90 12.12
CA GLN A 67 -7.90 -0.54 13.42
C GLN A 67 -6.65 0.33 13.31
N LEU A 68 -5.96 0.35 12.17
CA LEU A 68 -4.86 1.30 11.92
C LEU A 68 -5.38 2.74 11.82
N LYS A 69 -6.70 2.95 11.69
CA LYS A 69 -7.36 4.27 11.58
C LYS A 69 -6.70 5.18 10.55
N LEU A 70 -6.33 4.61 9.40
CA LEU A 70 -5.71 5.36 8.32
C LEU A 70 -6.65 6.46 7.84
N GLU A 71 -6.11 7.65 7.64
CA GLU A 71 -6.80 8.75 7.00
C GLU A 71 -6.69 8.63 5.47
N PRO A 72 -7.66 9.17 4.70
CA PRO A 72 -7.59 9.15 3.24
C PRO A 72 -6.30 9.79 2.73
N GLY A 73 -5.53 9.05 1.95
CA GLY A 73 -4.22 9.47 1.46
C GLY A 73 -3.03 8.99 2.30
N GLU A 74 -3.26 8.31 3.43
CA GLU A 74 -2.18 7.67 4.19
C GLU A 74 -1.81 6.30 3.65
N VAL A 75 -0.55 5.94 3.87
CA VAL A 75 0.03 4.63 3.58
C VAL A 75 0.71 4.07 4.82
N TYR A 76 0.67 2.76 4.99
CA TYR A 76 1.27 2.10 6.15
C TYR A 76 2.11 0.91 5.71
N LYS A 77 3.26 0.71 6.36
CA LYS A 77 4.15 -0.43 6.10
C LYS A 77 3.70 -1.62 6.93
N LEU A 78 3.26 -2.71 6.29
CA LEU A 78 3.11 -3.97 7.00
C LEU A 78 4.52 -4.56 7.21
N ALA A 79 4.92 -4.70 8.47
CA ALA A 79 6.15 -5.41 8.78
C ALA A 79 5.99 -6.89 8.36
N PRO A 80 6.96 -7.47 7.62
CA PRO A 80 6.97 -8.91 7.38
C PRO A 80 7.10 -9.64 8.72
N LYS A 81 6.41 -10.78 8.83
CA LYS A 81 6.44 -11.65 10.02
C LYS A 81 7.58 -12.66 9.91
#